data_AF-A0A1I0L7C5-F1
#
_entry.id   AF-A0A1I0L7C5-F1
#
_cell.length_a   1.000
_cell.length_b   1.000
_cell.length_c   1.000
_cell.angle_alpha   90.00
_cell.angle_beta   90.00
_cell.angle_gamma   90.00
#
_symmetry.space_group_name_H-M   'P 1'
#
loop_
_entity.id
_entity.type
_entity.pdbx_description
1 polymer ?
#
loop_
_entity_poly.entity_id
_entity_poly.type
_entity_poly.pdbx_seq_one_letter_code
_entity_poly.pdbx_strand_id
1 'polypeptide(L)'
;MNALRAWSLCVLISSGCATAPVPREAAPVPSMAALEAEAARAMAATGAKGLAIAVIDDGRVVAAKAYGARNAKGEPLPRTP
;
A
#
# COMPACT_ATOMS: atom_id res chain seq x y z
N MET A 1 -4.70 23.39 -57.46
CA MET A 1 -3.78 22.38 -56.89
C MET A 1 -3.08 22.94 -55.66
N ASN A 2 -3.75 23.05 -54.50
CA ASN A 2 -3.10 23.49 -53.24
C ASN A 2 -3.81 22.98 -51.97
N ALA A 3 -4.97 22.32 -52.09
CA ALA A 3 -5.73 21.81 -50.94
C ALA A 3 -5.26 20.43 -50.43
N LEU A 4 -4.49 19.66 -51.22
CA LEU A 4 -4.00 18.33 -50.81
C LEU A 4 -2.78 18.38 -49.87
N ARG A 5 -2.11 19.53 -49.75
CA ARG A 5 -0.94 19.69 -48.86
C ARG A 5 -1.30 19.94 -47.40
N ALA A 6 -2.52 20.41 -47.13
CA ALA A 6 -2.96 20.75 -45.77
C ALA A 6 -3.35 19.52 -44.95
N TRP A 7 -3.72 18.41 -45.58
CA TRP A 7 -4.13 17.20 -44.86
C TRP A 7 -2.97 16.33 -44.38
N SER A 8 -1.77 16.49 -44.95
CA SER A 8 -0.60 15.71 -44.57
C SER A 8 0.03 16.14 -43.24
N LEU A 9 -0.39 17.25 -42.64
CA LEU A 9 0.24 17.79 -41.43
C LEU A 9 -0.43 17.35 -40.10
N CYS A 10 -1.59 16.72 -40.12
CA CYS A 10 -2.30 16.33 -38.88
C CYS A 10 -1.98 14.93 -38.33
N VAL A 11 -1.27 14.09 -39.08
CA VAL A 11 -1.11 12.66 -38.70
C VAL A 11 0.12 12.39 -37.82
N LEU A 12 1.05 13.34 -37.68
CA LEU A 12 2.34 13.09 -37.03
C LEU A 12 2.40 13.36 -35.52
N ILE A 13 1.30 13.75 -34.86
CA ILE A 13 1.32 14.15 -33.44
C ILE A 13 0.83 13.02 -32.48
N SER A 14 0.35 11.88 -32.98
CA SER A 14 -0.28 10.86 -32.13
C SER A 14 0.65 9.75 -31.58
N SER A 15 1.97 9.82 -31.76
CA SER A 15 2.90 8.90 -31.08
C SER A 15 3.16 9.33 -29.63
N GLY A 16 2.10 9.31 -28.81
CA GLY A 16 2.23 9.28 -27.36
C GLY A 16 2.70 7.88 -26.94
N CYS A 17 3.74 7.80 -26.12
CA CYS A 17 4.19 6.54 -25.54
C CYS A 17 3.04 5.86 -24.79
N ALA A 18 2.49 4.78 -25.36
CA ALA A 18 1.62 3.88 -24.62
C ALA A 18 2.50 3.08 -23.64
N THR A 19 2.79 3.65 -22.47
CA THR A 19 3.27 2.87 -21.32
C THR A 19 2.13 1.95 -20.89
N ALA A 20 2.11 0.74 -21.46
CA ALA A 20 1.25 -0.32 -20.95
C ALA A 20 1.61 -0.56 -19.48
N PRO A 21 0.63 -0.59 -18.55
CA PRO A 21 0.91 -0.93 -17.17
C PRO A 21 1.48 -2.35 -17.13
N VAL A 22 2.71 -2.49 -16.61
CA VAL A 22 3.28 -3.80 -16.30
C VAL A 22 2.42 -4.39 -15.17
N PRO A 23 1.86 -5.61 -15.32
CA PRO A 23 1.18 -6.28 -14.23
C PRO A 23 2.14 -6.39 -13.05
N ARG A 24 1.82 -5.69 -11.96
CA ARG A 24 2.57 -5.80 -10.71
C ARG A 24 1.89 -6.88 -9.89
N GLU A 25 2.54 -8.04 -9.78
CA GLU A 25 2.09 -9.08 -8.88
C GLU A 25 2.12 -8.55 -7.45
N ALA A 26 1.00 -8.65 -6.75
CA ALA A 26 0.90 -8.20 -5.37
C ALA A 26 1.76 -9.09 -4.47
N ALA A 27 2.49 -8.48 -3.54
CA ALA A 27 3.17 -9.25 -2.51
C ALA A 27 2.13 -10.02 -1.68
N PRO A 28 2.41 -11.27 -1.27
CA PRO A 28 1.47 -12.05 -0.49
C PRO A 28 1.17 -11.39 0.84
N VAL A 29 -0.09 -11.50 1.30
CA VAL A 29 -0.50 -11.04 2.62
C VAL A 29 0.31 -11.79 3.69
N PRO A 30 0.96 -11.09 4.64
CA PRO A 30 1.75 -11.71 5.68
C PRO A 30 0.86 -12.54 6.62
N SER A 31 1.41 -13.66 7.12
CA SER A 31 0.73 -14.45 8.14
C SER A 31 0.63 -13.69 9.46
N MET A 32 -0.33 -14.06 10.32
CA MET A 32 -0.46 -13.48 11.65
C MET A 32 0.80 -13.63 12.49
N ALA A 33 1.50 -14.77 12.39
CA ALA A 33 2.77 -14.98 13.09
C ALA A 33 3.88 -14.04 12.58
N ALA A 34 3.93 -13.79 11.27
CA ALA A 34 4.87 -12.81 10.70
C ALA A 34 4.56 -11.38 11.17
N LEU A 35 3.28 -11.01 11.25
CA LEU A 35 2.83 -9.73 11.80
C LEU A 35 3.22 -9.56 13.28
N GLU A 36 3.06 -10.60 14.09
CA GLU A 36 3.47 -10.59 15.51
C GLU A 36 4.98 -10.41 15.68
N ALA A 37 5.77 -11.14 14.89
CA ALA A 37 7.22 -11.01 14.91
C ALA A 37 7.68 -9.60 14.49
N GLU A 38 7.07 -9.04 13.45
CA GLU A 38 7.39 -7.68 13.00
C GLU A 38 6.96 -6.62 14.01
N ALA A 39 5.78 -6.74 14.59
CA ALA A 39 5.32 -5.82 15.63
C ALA A 39 6.28 -5.83 16.84
N ALA A 40 6.74 -7.01 17.27
CA ALA A 40 7.72 -7.14 18.34
C ALA A 40 9.07 -6.47 17.97
N ARG A 41 9.57 -6.71 16.75
CA ARG A 41 10.80 -6.06 16.26
C ARG A 41 10.67 -4.54 16.23
N ALA A 42 9.59 -4.02 15.66
CA ALA A 42 9.35 -2.58 15.54
C ALA A 42 9.22 -1.89 16.90
N MET A 43 8.48 -2.49 17.85
CA MET A 43 8.38 -1.95 19.22
C MET A 43 9.74 -1.97 19.93
N ALA A 44 10.55 -3.02 19.76
CA ALA A 44 11.89 -3.10 20.33
C ALA A 44 12.84 -2.05 19.73
N ALA A 45 12.82 -1.88 18.41
CA ALA A 45 13.70 -0.94 17.70
C ALA A 45 13.39 0.53 18.04
N THR A 46 12.13 0.84 18.35
CA THR A 46 11.68 2.21 18.61
C THR A 46 11.50 2.53 20.09
N GLY A 47 11.46 1.52 20.95
CA GLY A 47 11.06 1.67 22.35
C GLY A 47 9.57 1.95 22.54
N ALA A 48 8.75 1.83 21.48
CA ALA A 48 7.32 2.04 21.55
C ALA A 48 6.67 1.09 22.56
N LYS A 49 5.79 1.65 23.41
CA LYS A 49 5.06 0.88 24.44
C LYS A 49 3.81 0.20 23.90
N GLY A 50 3.33 0.61 22.73
CA GLY A 50 2.25 -0.04 22.01
C GLY A 50 2.26 0.29 20.53
N LEU A 51 1.63 -0.58 19.75
CA LEU A 51 1.58 -0.51 18.29
C LEU A 51 0.24 -1.09 17.80
N ALA A 52 -0.40 -0.43 16.84
CA ALA A 52 -1.56 -0.95 16.15
C ALA A 52 -1.27 -1.06 14.65
N ILE A 53 -1.59 -2.21 14.04
CA ILE A 53 -1.33 -2.51 12.64
C ILE A 53 -2.64 -3.00 12.00
N ALA A 54 -2.94 -2.49 10.81
CA ALA A 54 -3.95 -3.03 9.91
C ALA A 54 -3.29 -3.41 8.58
N VAL A 55 -3.62 -4.60 8.07
CA VAL A 55 -3.24 -5.06 6.73
C VAL A 55 -4.43 -4.89 5.82
N ILE A 56 -4.23 -4.17 4.72
CA ILE A 56 -5.22 -3.94 3.69
C ILE A 56 -4.78 -4.69 2.44
N ASP A 57 -5.67 -5.52 1.90
CA ASP A 57 -5.51 -6.20 0.62
C ASP A 57 -6.78 -6.04 -0.20
N ASP A 58 -6.62 -5.74 -1.50
CA ASP A 58 -7.71 -5.41 -2.42
C ASP A 58 -8.75 -4.41 -1.85
N GLY A 59 -8.26 -3.37 -1.17
CA GLY A 59 -9.10 -2.33 -0.54
C GLY A 59 -9.88 -2.78 0.70
N ARG A 60 -9.62 -3.98 1.22
CA ARG A 60 -10.29 -4.55 2.40
C ARG A 60 -9.30 -4.77 3.54
N VAL A 61 -9.73 -4.51 4.77
CA VAL A 61 -8.92 -4.89 5.95
C VAL A 61 -8.98 -6.41 6.10
N VAL A 62 -7.85 -7.07 5.92
CA VAL A 62 -7.72 -8.54 6.02
C VAL A 62 -7.13 -8.98 7.37
N ALA A 63 -6.47 -8.08 8.09
CA ALA A 63 -6.04 -8.28 9.47
C ALA A 63 -5.95 -6.94 10.20
N ALA A 64 -6.33 -6.92 11.48
CA ALA A 64 -6.10 -5.77 12.36
C ALA A 64 -5.75 -6.26 13.76
N LYS A 65 -4.68 -5.71 14.35
CA LYS A 65 -4.25 -6.10 15.70
C LYS A 65 -3.54 -4.96 16.40
N ALA A 66 -3.69 -4.96 17.72
CA ALA A 66 -3.05 -4.02 18.63
C ALA A 66 -2.13 -4.79 19.60
N TYR A 67 -1.01 -4.18 19.95
CA TYR A 67 0.08 -4.76 20.74
C TYR A 67 0.50 -3.78 21.83
N GLY A 68 0.82 -4.28 23.02
CA GLY A 68 1.31 -3.46 24.13
C GLY A 68 0.23 -2.54 24.72
N ALA A 69 0.67 -1.41 25.28
CA ALA A 69 -0.15 -0.47 26.02
C ALA A 69 -0.47 0.79 25.21
N ARG A 70 -1.68 1.33 25.38
CA ARG A 70 -2.14 2.59 24.79
C ARG A 70 -1.67 3.82 25.56
N ASN A 71 -1.26 3.65 26.82
CA ASN A 71 -0.86 4.75 27.69
C ASN A 71 0.09 4.29 28.80
N ALA A 72 0.62 5.27 29.55
CA ALA A 72 1.54 5.04 30.67
C ALA A 72 0.92 4.26 31.84
N LYS A 73 -0.42 4.13 31.89
CA LYS A 73 -1.12 3.30 32.88
C LYS A 73 -1.09 1.81 32.51
N GLY A 74 -0.54 1.45 31.35
CA GLY A 74 -0.51 0.07 30.89
C GLY A 74 -1.83 -0.44 30.32
N GLU A 75 -2.81 0.45 30.07
CA GLU A 75 -4.09 0.03 29.53
C GLU A 75 -3.91 -0.53 28.11
N PRO A 76 -4.55 -1.66 27.75
CA PRO A 76 -4.36 -2.28 26.44
C PRO A 76 -4.91 -1.40 25.31
N LEU A 77 -4.29 -1.49 24.13
CA LEU A 77 -4.86 -0.93 22.91
C LEU A 77 -6.16 -1.69 22.54
N PRO A 78 -7.29 -1.00 22.33
CA PRO A 78 -8.54 -1.66 21.97
C PRO A 78 -8.42 -2.37 20.61
N ARG A 79 -9.01 -3.56 20.50
CA ARG A 79 -9.18 -4.23 19.20
C ARG A 79 -10.27 -3.50 18.41
N THR A 80 -10.00 -3.17 17.16
CA THR A 80 -11.04 -2.75 16.21
C THR A 80 -11.95 -3.94 15.88
N PRO A 81 -13.28 -3.75 15.80
CA PRO A 81 -14.22 -4.79 15.37
C PRO A 81 -14.03 -5.19 13.90
#